data_AF-A0A1G3BLK9-F1
#
_entry.id   AF-A0A1G3BLK9-F1
#
_cell.length_a   1.000
_cell.length_b   1.000
_cell.length_c   1.000
_cell.angle_alpha   90.00
_cell.angle_beta   90.00
_cell.angle_gamma   90.00
#
_symmetry.space_group_name_H-M   'P 1'
#
loop_
_entity.id
_entity.type
_entity.pdbx_description
1 polymer ?
#
loop_
_entity_poly.entity_id
_entity_poly.type
_entity_poly.pdbx_seq_one_letter_code
_entity_poly.pdbx_strand_id
1 'polypeptide(L)'
;MGRIITLPLHPSPQGRGKSKGTDRLFRGLFRQGFHLSGQIKQGGIILMQKKAKDYPKFKEVWGRIVAHAGETFHAHDGHEFTYKIEGDNFQASRPSQTINKTNFEHAYEMIPIHKDKLNEKIVKGPAYVWEVLHDKRISTGQW
;
A
#
# COMPACT_ATOMS: atom_id res chain seq x y z
N MET A 1 0.43 -20.93 -1.94
CA MET A 1 -0.96 -21.39 -1.92
C MET A 1 -1.68 -20.66 -0.79
N GLY A 2 -2.75 -19.90 -1.10
CA GLY A 2 -3.53 -19.18 -0.08
C GLY A 2 -4.53 -20.10 0.62
N ARG A 3 -4.88 -19.80 1.87
CA ARG A 3 -5.85 -20.58 2.65
C ARG A 3 -7.26 -20.17 2.26
N ILE A 4 -8.08 -21.15 1.88
CA ILE A 4 -9.50 -20.97 1.52
C ILE A 4 -10.34 -21.42 2.70
N ILE A 5 -11.31 -20.59 3.12
CA ILE A 5 -12.30 -20.98 4.13
C ILE A 5 -13.68 -20.84 3.50
N THR A 6 -14.44 -21.93 3.53
CA THR A 6 -15.85 -21.97 3.11
C THR A 6 -16.72 -21.82 4.34
N LEU A 7 -17.50 -20.74 4.41
CA LEU A 7 -18.52 -20.58 5.44
C LEU A 7 -19.87 -21.06 4.87
N PRO A 8 -20.55 -22.02 5.53
CA PRO A 8 -21.92 -22.34 5.17
C PRO A 8 -22.80 -21.13 5.49
N LEU A 9 -23.55 -20.61 4.50
CA LEU A 9 -24.69 -19.75 4.81
C LEU A 9 -25.74 -20.62 5.48
N HIS A 10 -25.81 -20.56 6.80
CA HIS A 10 -26.98 -21.09 7.50
C HIS A 10 -28.20 -20.34 6.96
N PRO A 11 -29.28 -21.03 6.54
CA PRO A 11 -30.45 -20.37 5.98
C PRO A 11 -30.93 -19.32 6.99
N SER A 12 -30.97 -18.08 6.52
CA SER A 12 -31.41 -16.94 7.31
C SER A 12 -32.85 -17.22 7.78
N PRO A 13 -33.14 -17.24 9.09
CA PRO A 13 -34.51 -17.36 9.53
C PRO A 13 -35.25 -16.13 9.00
N GLN A 14 -36.36 -16.37 8.33
CA GLN A 14 -37.20 -15.34 7.73
C GLN A 14 -37.84 -14.56 8.87
N GLY A 15 -37.13 -13.54 9.36
CA GLY A 15 -37.49 -12.83 10.57
C GLY A 15 -36.69 -11.54 10.68
N ARG A 16 -37.41 -10.43 10.77
CA ARG A 16 -36.90 -9.06 10.84
C ARG A 16 -36.09 -8.87 12.13
N GLY A 17 -34.78 -9.15 12.09
CA GLY A 17 -33.87 -8.93 13.21
C GLY A 17 -32.42 -9.01 12.75
N LYS A 18 -31.67 -7.90 12.82
CA LYS A 18 -30.24 -7.86 12.46
C LYS A 18 -29.47 -8.77 13.43
N SER A 19 -29.04 -9.95 12.96
CA SER A 19 -28.19 -10.86 13.73
C SER A 19 -26.85 -10.19 14.04
N LYS A 20 -26.62 -9.83 15.30
CA LYS A 20 -25.35 -9.23 15.78
C LYS A 20 -24.16 -10.20 15.72
N GLY A 21 -24.43 -11.51 15.55
CA GLY A 21 -23.40 -12.56 15.55
C GLY A 21 -22.65 -12.69 14.22
N THR A 22 -23.34 -12.56 13.08
CA THR A 22 -22.72 -12.63 11.76
C THR A 22 -21.79 -11.44 11.51
N ASP A 23 -22.18 -10.23 11.95
CA ASP A 23 -21.36 -9.02 11.83
C ASP A 23 -20.03 -9.13 12.60
N ARG A 24 -20.02 -9.76 13.78
CA ARG A 24 -18.79 -9.96 14.58
C ARG A 24 -17.80 -10.93 13.93
N LEU A 25 -18.30 -12.00 13.31
CA LEU A 25 -17.49 -12.99 12.60
C LEU A 25 -16.85 -12.39 11.34
N PHE A 26 -17.61 -11.67 10.52
CA PHE A 26 -17.08 -11.00 9.33
C PHE A 26 -16.06 -9.93 9.71
N ARG A 27 -16.31 -9.10 10.74
CA ARG A 27 -15.33 -8.11 11.23
C ARG A 27 -14.01 -8.76 11.68
N GLY A 28 -14.06 -9.91 12.35
CA GLY A 28 -12.87 -10.66 12.75
C GLY A 28 -12.08 -11.19 11.55
N LEU A 29 -12.77 -11.68 10.52
CA LEU A 29 -12.17 -12.19 9.29
C LEU A 29 -11.56 -11.05 8.43
N PHE A 30 -12.21 -9.88 8.36
CA PHE A 30 -11.61 -8.69 7.75
C PHE A 30 -10.36 -8.22 8.49
N ARG A 31 -10.36 -8.23 9.84
CA ARG A 31 -9.16 -7.92 10.64
C ARG A 31 -8.01 -8.90 10.37
N GLN A 32 -8.31 -10.15 10.00
CA GLN A 32 -7.34 -11.18 9.62
C GLN A 32 -6.99 -11.19 8.12
N GLY A 33 -7.39 -10.16 7.36
CA GLY A 33 -7.02 -9.99 5.95
C GLY A 33 -7.83 -10.79 4.93
N PHE A 34 -8.93 -11.42 5.36
CA PHE A 34 -9.84 -12.12 4.45
C PHE A 34 -10.72 -11.13 3.70
N HIS A 35 -10.88 -11.36 2.39
CA HIS A 35 -11.80 -10.59 1.55
C HIS A 35 -12.80 -11.53 0.86
N LEU A 36 -14.00 -11.00 0.60
CA LEU A 36 -15.06 -11.69 -0.14
C LEU A 36 -14.63 -11.87 -1.59
N SER A 37 -14.55 -13.11 -2.05
CA SER A 37 -14.56 -13.44 -3.48
C SER A 37 -16.00 -13.75 -3.89
N GLY A 38 -16.39 -13.41 -5.12
CA GLY A 38 -17.77 -13.47 -5.61
C GLY A 38 -18.50 -14.81 -5.40
N GLN A 39 -19.83 -14.79 -5.56
CA GLN A 39 -20.71 -15.94 -5.32
C GLN A 39 -20.48 -17.09 -6.30
N ILE A 40 -20.48 -18.33 -5.78
CA ILE A 40 -20.81 -19.53 -6.56
C ILE A 40 -22.31 -19.84 -6.40
N LYS A 41 -22.90 -20.45 -7.44
CA LYS A 41 -24.34 -20.74 -7.58
C LYS A 41 -24.91 -21.78 -6.59
N GLN A 42 -24.28 -22.03 -5.43
CA GLN A 42 -24.74 -22.98 -4.40
C GLN A 42 -24.46 -22.48 -2.96
N GLY A 43 -24.83 -21.23 -2.65
CA GLY A 43 -25.06 -20.79 -1.26
C GLY A 43 -23.84 -20.70 -0.32
N GLY A 44 -22.62 -20.64 -0.83
CA GLY A 44 -21.41 -20.43 -0.01
C GLY A 44 -20.69 -19.11 -0.32
N ILE A 45 -20.08 -18.50 0.70
CA ILE A 45 -19.13 -17.38 0.53
C ILE A 45 -17.72 -17.96 0.61
N ILE A 46 -16.89 -17.71 -0.41
CA ILE A 46 -15.46 -18.02 -0.36
C ILE A 46 -14.72 -16.81 0.20
N LEU A 47 -14.01 -17.03 1.30
CA LEU A 47 -13.04 -16.07 1.82
C LEU A 47 -11.65 -16.51 1.40
N MET A 48 -10.98 -15.66 0.62
CA MET A 48 -9.57 -15.83 0.27
C MET A 48 -8.72 -14.94 1.17
N GLN A 49 -7.70 -15.52 1.81
CA GLN A 49 -6.56 -14.72 2.27
C GLN A 49 -5.74 -14.32 1.05
N LYS A 50 -5.74 -13.04 0.70
CA LYS A 50 -4.57 -12.51 -0.02
C LYS A 50 -3.40 -12.70 0.94
N LYS A 51 -2.32 -13.37 0.51
CA LYS A 51 -1.05 -13.31 1.23
C LYS A 51 -0.79 -11.81 1.47
N ALA A 52 -0.63 -11.39 2.72
CA ALA A 52 -0.05 -10.09 2.98
C ALA A 52 1.30 -10.12 2.24
N LYS A 53 1.49 -9.20 1.30
CA LYS A 53 2.75 -9.12 0.57
C LYS A 53 3.73 -8.61 1.62
N ASP A 54 4.68 -9.46 2.04
CA ASP A 54 5.68 -9.14 3.06
C ASP A 54 6.65 -8.12 2.45
N TYR A 55 6.27 -6.85 2.49
CA TYR A 55 7.14 -5.78 2.06
C TYR A 55 8.29 -5.59 3.06
N PRO A 56 9.46 -5.14 2.59
CA PRO A 56 10.57 -4.79 3.47
C PRO A 56 10.12 -3.75 4.51
N LYS A 57 10.79 -3.69 5.67
CA LYS A 57 10.47 -2.62 6.63
C LYS A 57 10.82 -1.27 6.03
N PHE A 58 10.08 -0.21 6.36
CA PHE A 58 10.37 1.14 5.85
C PHE A 58 11.82 1.56 6.10
N LYS A 59 12.42 1.19 7.23
CA LYS A 59 13.84 1.43 7.52
C LYS A 59 14.78 0.90 6.43
N GLU A 60 14.48 -0.25 5.86
CA GLU A 60 15.27 -0.85 4.77
C GLU A 60 15.07 -0.06 3.46
N VAL A 61 13.82 0.29 3.14
CA VAL A 61 13.48 1.10 1.97
C VAL A 61 14.14 2.48 2.04
N TRP A 62 14.10 3.13 3.20
CA TRP A 62 14.81 4.37 3.45
C TRP A 62 16.31 4.21 3.27
N GLY A 63 16.89 3.09 3.72
CA GLY A 63 18.30 2.76 3.48
C GLY A 63 18.66 2.73 1.98
N ARG A 64 17.77 2.18 1.13
CA ARG A 64 17.95 2.20 -0.33
C ARG A 64 17.90 3.62 -0.89
N ILE A 65 16.95 4.43 -0.43
CA ILE A 65 16.84 5.85 -0.83
C ILE A 65 18.12 6.62 -0.46
N VAL A 66 18.65 6.42 0.75
CA VAL A 66 19.91 7.05 1.15
C VAL A 66 21.08 6.59 0.28
N ALA A 67 21.16 5.29 -0.03
CA ALA A 67 22.25 4.73 -0.83
C ALA A 67 22.28 5.24 -2.28
N HIS A 68 21.12 5.60 -2.84
CA HIS A 68 21.00 6.10 -4.22
C HIS A 68 20.91 7.64 -4.30
N ALA A 69 21.20 8.35 -3.22
CA ALA A 69 21.27 9.80 -3.23
C ALA A 69 22.35 10.29 -4.22
N GLY A 70 22.03 11.33 -5.00
CA GLY A 70 22.88 11.89 -6.03
C GLY A 70 22.74 11.24 -7.41
N GLU A 71 22.09 10.07 -7.51
CA GLU A 71 21.81 9.45 -8.80
C GLU A 71 20.64 10.13 -9.53
N THR A 72 20.58 9.96 -10.85
CA THR A 72 19.46 10.42 -11.68
C THR A 72 18.25 9.52 -11.53
N PHE A 73 17.09 10.14 -11.33
CA PHE A 73 15.76 9.55 -11.33
C PHE A 73 14.94 10.20 -12.45
N HIS A 74 13.98 9.45 -12.98
CA HIS A 74 13.12 9.92 -14.06
C HIS A 74 11.71 10.07 -13.52
N ALA A 75 11.18 11.28 -13.58
CA ALA A 75 9.77 11.50 -13.36
C ALA A 75 8.96 11.02 -14.56
N HIS A 76 7.69 10.67 -14.34
CA HIS A 76 6.81 10.12 -15.37
C HIS A 76 6.53 11.09 -16.54
N ASP A 77 6.72 12.40 -16.35
CA ASP A 77 6.65 13.41 -17.41
C ASP A 77 7.94 13.50 -18.25
N GLY A 78 8.92 12.64 -17.99
CA GLY A 78 10.20 12.58 -18.70
C GLY A 78 11.27 13.50 -18.13
N HIS A 79 10.99 14.22 -17.03
CA HIS A 79 11.99 15.07 -16.40
C HIS A 79 12.95 14.26 -15.53
N GLU A 80 14.24 14.49 -15.76
CA GLU A 80 15.29 13.98 -14.89
C GLU A 80 15.41 14.85 -13.64
N PHE A 81 15.58 14.20 -12.50
CA PHE A 81 15.93 14.87 -11.26
C PHE A 81 16.95 14.05 -10.47
N THR A 82 17.64 14.74 -9.59
CA THR A 82 18.55 14.16 -8.60
C THR A 82 18.13 14.63 -7.22
N TYR A 83 18.67 14.04 -6.16
CA TYR A 83 18.42 14.51 -4.81
C TYR A 83 19.62 14.30 -3.90
N LYS A 84 19.59 14.96 -2.75
CA LYS A 84 20.52 14.74 -1.64
C LYS A 84 19.74 14.38 -0.37
N ILE A 85 20.41 13.69 0.55
CA ILE A 85 19.88 13.44 1.89
C ILE A 85 20.66 14.26 2.90
N GLU A 86 19.95 15.07 3.69
CA GLU A 86 20.49 15.84 4.80
C GLU A 86 19.70 15.50 6.07
N GLY A 87 20.26 14.62 6.90
CA GLY A 87 19.55 14.04 8.03
C GLY A 87 18.33 13.22 7.57
N ASP A 88 17.14 13.61 8.02
CA ASP A 88 15.87 12.99 7.59
C ASP A 88 15.21 13.76 6.42
N ASN A 89 15.93 14.67 5.76
CA ASN A 89 15.38 15.44 4.66
C ASN A 89 15.91 14.99 3.30
N PHE A 90 14.99 14.75 2.39
CA PHE A 90 15.21 14.57 0.96
C PHE A 90 15.14 15.94 0.28
N GLN A 91 16.20 16.32 -0.43
CA GLN A 91 16.26 17.59 -1.17
C GLN A 91 16.30 17.31 -2.68
N ALA A 92 15.17 17.51 -3.36
CA ALA A 92 15.08 17.41 -4.81
C ALA A 92 15.89 18.52 -5.47
N SER A 93 16.56 18.24 -6.59
CA SER A 93 17.35 19.24 -7.29
C SER A 93 16.49 20.26 -8.06
N ARG A 94 15.34 19.86 -8.63
CA ARG A 94 14.43 20.78 -9.35
C ARG A 94 12.96 20.33 -9.32
N PRO A 95 12.01 21.24 -8.98
CA PRO A 95 12.27 22.48 -8.24
C PRO A 95 12.84 22.11 -6.87
N SER A 96 13.67 22.99 -6.30
CA SER A 96 14.28 22.73 -4.99
C SER A 96 13.20 22.54 -3.94
N GLN A 97 13.00 21.31 -3.51
CA GLN A 97 12.01 20.92 -2.52
C GLN A 97 12.64 20.04 -1.47
N THR A 98 12.50 20.47 -0.21
CA THR A 98 12.83 19.68 0.97
C THR A 98 11.60 18.87 1.40
N ILE A 99 11.70 17.55 1.32
CA ILE A 99 10.66 16.58 1.68
C ILE A 99 11.18 15.78 2.88
N ASN A 100 10.46 15.77 3.99
CA ASN A 100 10.88 15.03 5.17
C ASN A 100 10.61 13.52 5.00
N LYS A 101 11.46 12.67 5.56
CA LYS A 101 11.35 11.21 5.61
C LYS A 101 9.96 10.70 6.02
N THR A 102 9.28 11.39 6.92
CA THR A 102 7.90 11.03 7.34
C THR A 102 6.90 11.06 6.17
N ASN A 103 7.13 11.89 5.14
CA ASN A 103 6.32 11.87 3.91
C ASN A 103 6.53 10.56 3.12
N PHE A 104 7.78 10.09 3.04
CA PHE A 104 8.07 8.80 2.43
C PHE A 104 7.48 7.65 3.23
N GLU A 105 7.53 7.73 4.57
CA GLU A 105 6.94 6.73 5.47
C GLU A 105 5.42 6.65 5.29
N HIS A 106 4.71 7.78 5.32
CA HIS A 106 3.27 7.82 5.10
C HIS A 106 2.88 7.31 3.71
N ALA A 107 3.61 7.68 2.66
CA ALA A 107 3.34 7.15 1.32
C ALA A 107 3.63 5.65 1.23
N TYR A 108 4.66 5.16 1.94
CA TYR A 108 5.02 3.75 2.00
C TYR A 108 3.92 2.88 2.60
N GLU A 109 3.24 3.37 3.64
CA GLU A 109 2.09 2.69 4.26
C GLU A 109 0.91 2.48 3.31
N MET A 110 0.85 3.26 2.22
CA MET A 110 -0.22 3.17 1.22
C MET A 110 0.13 2.23 0.05
N ILE A 111 1.34 1.66 0.01
CA ILE A 111 1.79 0.81 -1.09
C ILE A 111 1.00 -0.52 -1.15
N PRO A 112 0.61 -0.99 -2.35
CA PRO A 112 0.81 -0.38 -3.66
C PRO A 112 -0.17 0.76 -3.90
N ILE A 113 0.34 1.94 -4.27
CA ILE A 113 -0.45 3.16 -4.47
C ILE A 113 -0.34 3.63 -5.92
N HIS A 114 -1.49 3.89 -6.55
CA HIS A 114 -1.51 4.54 -7.86
C HIS A 114 -1.16 6.02 -7.72
N LYS A 115 -0.39 6.58 -8.68
CA LYS A 115 0.08 7.97 -8.64
C LYS A 115 -1.02 8.99 -8.31
N ASP A 116 -2.21 8.84 -8.93
CA ASP A 116 -3.35 9.76 -8.74
C ASP A 116 -3.99 9.72 -7.35
N LYS A 117 -3.58 8.75 -6.50
CA LYS A 117 -4.06 8.64 -5.12
C LYS A 117 -3.15 9.35 -4.13
N LEU A 118 -1.90 9.65 -4.49
CA LEU A 118 -0.98 10.44 -3.67
C LEU A 118 -1.11 11.91 -4.07
N ASN A 119 -1.33 12.80 -3.11
CA ASN A 119 -1.51 14.23 -3.36
C ASN A 119 -0.95 15.07 -2.22
N GLU A 120 -0.86 16.39 -2.44
CA GLU A 120 -0.27 17.36 -1.50
C GLU A 120 -0.96 17.43 -0.12
N LYS A 121 -2.19 16.91 0.02
CA LYS A 121 -2.85 16.83 1.34
C LYS A 121 -2.35 15.66 2.19
N ILE A 122 -1.68 14.69 1.57
CA ILE A 122 -1.17 13.48 2.22
C ILE A 122 0.32 13.63 2.49
N VAL A 123 1.07 14.05 1.47
CA VAL A 123 2.53 14.21 1.53
C VAL A 123 2.96 15.41 0.72
N LYS A 124 4.06 16.04 1.13
CA LYS A 124 4.73 17.08 0.35
C LYS A 124 5.48 16.46 -0.84
N GLY A 125 5.34 17.03 -2.03
CA GLY A 125 6.04 16.58 -3.22
C GLY A 125 5.63 15.16 -3.65
N PRO A 126 4.32 14.89 -3.83
CA PRO A 126 3.79 13.55 -4.08
C PRO A 126 4.37 12.91 -5.35
N ALA A 127 4.70 13.70 -6.37
CA ALA A 127 5.38 13.20 -7.56
C ALA A 127 6.73 12.58 -7.19
N TYR A 128 7.64 13.33 -6.58
CA TYR A 128 8.96 12.83 -6.16
C TYR A 128 8.88 11.62 -5.23
N VAL A 129 7.96 11.67 -4.26
CA VAL A 129 7.76 10.56 -3.33
C VAL A 129 7.31 9.31 -4.09
N TRP A 130 6.36 9.43 -5.00
CA TRP A 130 5.87 8.31 -5.79
C TRP A 130 6.95 7.74 -6.72
N GLU A 131 7.64 8.59 -7.47
CA GLU A 131 8.68 8.17 -8.43
C GLU A 131 9.84 7.45 -7.73
N VAL A 132 10.32 7.98 -6.61
CA VAL A 132 11.40 7.35 -5.85
C VAL A 132 10.96 6.01 -5.26
N LEU A 133 9.76 5.93 -4.69
CA LEU A 133 9.26 4.66 -4.12
C LEU A 133 8.99 3.60 -5.19
N HIS A 134 8.66 3.97 -6.42
CA HIS A 134 8.38 3.02 -7.51
C HIS A 134 9.58 2.75 -8.41
N ASP A 135 10.69 3.50 -8.26
CA ASP A 135 11.94 3.21 -8.96
C ASP A 135 12.41 1.78 -8.66
N LYS A 136 12.82 1.05 -9.70
CA LYS A 136 13.26 -0.36 -9.61
C LYS A 136 14.37 -0.60 -8.60
N ARG A 137 15.23 0.40 -8.33
CA ARG A 137 16.31 0.33 -7.32
C ARG A 137 15.75 0.30 -5.91
N ILE A 138 14.62 0.97 -5.70
CA ILE A 138 13.98 1.13 -4.39
C ILE A 138 12.91 0.06 -4.19
N SER A 139 12.01 -0.12 -5.17
CA SER A 139 10.93 -1.09 -5.12
C SER A 139 11.39 -2.52 -5.27
N THR A 140 12.52 -2.75 -5.97
CA THR A 140 13.04 -4.09 -6.26
C THR A 140 11.99 -5.02 -6.91
N GLY A 141 11.01 -4.45 -7.61
CA GLY A 141 9.88 -5.17 -8.20
C GLY A 141 8.91 -5.79 -7.19
N GLN A 142 8.99 -5.41 -5.91
CA GLN A 142 8.15 -5.97 -4.86
C GLN A 142 6.75 -5.39 -4.84
N TRP A 143 6.54 -4.16 -5.33
CA TRP A 143 5.23 -3.54 -5.50
C TRP A 143 5.08 -2.90 -6.88
#